data_AF-X0VGC4-F1
#
_entry.id   AF-X0VGC4-F1
#
_cell.length_a   1.000
_cell.length_b   1.000
_cell.length_c   1.000
_cell.angle_alpha   90.00
_cell.angle_beta   90.00
_cell.angle_gamma   90.00
#
_symmetry.space_group_name_H-M   'P 1'
#
loop_
_entity.id
_entity.type
_entity.pdbx_description
1 polymer ?
#
loop_
_entity_poly.entity_id
_entity_poly.type
_entity_poly.pdbx_seq_one_letter_code
_entity_poly.pdbx_strand_id
1 'polypeptide(L)'
;MDVLLLMVVCGGGYLVAYHTYGKFLAKKIFKLNRDTAVPSRELADGVDYVPTRKAIIFGHHYTSIAGTGPIVGPAIGIIWGWLPAVLWVLLGCIFMGAVHDLGALVVSIRNQGKSISEAAAKYINIRVRFIFFAIVFLSLLIVIAIFGVVIS
;
A
#
# COMPACT_ATOMS: atom_id res chain seq x y z
N MET A 1 -21.14 17.56 15.40
CA MET A 1 -20.27 16.46 15.81
C MET A 1 -18.85 16.99 15.76
N ASP A 2 -18.17 17.08 16.89
CA ASP A 2 -16.83 17.69 16.91
C ASP A 2 -15.88 16.87 16.04
N VAL A 3 -15.24 17.51 15.06
CA VAL A 3 -14.30 16.88 14.14
C VAL A 3 -13.22 16.11 14.91
N LEU A 4 -12.83 16.61 16.08
CA LEU A 4 -11.95 15.95 17.03
C LEU A 4 -12.45 14.56 17.46
N LEU A 5 -13.74 14.43 17.79
CA LEU A 5 -14.34 13.15 18.16
C LEU A 5 -14.24 12.14 17.01
N LEU A 6 -14.53 12.60 15.79
CA LEU A 6 -14.46 11.77 14.59
C LEU A 6 -13.02 11.29 14.33
N MET A 7 -12.04 12.18 14.44
CA MET A 7 -10.62 11.82 14.32
C MET A 7 -10.18 10.81 15.37
N VAL A 8 -10.59 10.98 16.63
CA VAL A 8 -10.26 10.04 17.71
C VAL A 8 -10.90 8.67 17.48
N VAL A 9 -12.17 8.63 17.04
CA VAL A 9 -12.86 7.37 16.75
C VAL A 9 -12.23 6.65 15.57
N CYS A 10 -11.95 7.34 14.45
CA CYS A 10 -11.28 6.75 13.30
C CYS A 10 -9.85 6.29 13.63
N GLY A 11 -9.09 7.11 14.36
CA GLY A 11 -7.74 6.76 14.82
C GLY A 11 -7.74 5.54 15.73
N GLY A 12 -8.67 5.49 16.69
CA GLY A 12 -8.92 4.31 17.53
C GLY A 12 -9.27 3.07 16.70
N GLY A 13 -10.13 3.23 15.69
CA GLY A 13 -10.48 2.18 14.73
C GLY A 13 -9.26 1.60 14.01
N TYR A 14 -8.34 2.45 13.52
CA TYR A 14 -7.10 2.00 12.90
C TYR A 14 -6.19 1.26 13.88
N LEU A 15 -6.08 1.73 15.14
CA LEU A 15 -5.29 1.05 16.17
C LEU A 15 -5.86 -0.34 16.50
N VAL A 16 -7.18 -0.45 16.64
CA VAL A 16 -7.87 -1.73 16.86
C VAL A 16 -7.66 -2.66 15.68
N ALA A 17 -7.83 -2.16 14.44
CA ALA A 17 -7.63 -2.93 13.23
C ALA A 17 -6.17 -3.41 13.09
N TYR A 18 -5.19 -2.58 13.42
CA TYR A 18 -3.77 -2.98 13.43
C TYR A 18 -3.50 -4.14 14.40
N HIS A 19 -4.05 -4.05 15.62
CA HIS A 19 -3.83 -5.06 16.65
C HIS A 19 -4.62 -6.36 16.46
N THR A 20 -5.78 -6.29 15.80
CA THR A 20 -6.64 -7.46 15.56
C THR A 20 -6.41 -8.01 14.15
N TYR A 21 -6.95 -7.34 13.14
CA TYR A 21 -6.93 -7.77 11.75
C TYR A 21 -5.51 -7.78 11.16
N GLY A 22 -4.69 -6.76 11.43
CA GLY A 22 -3.30 -6.69 10.98
C GLY A 22 -2.45 -7.83 11.55
N LYS A 23 -2.56 -8.11 12.86
CA LYS A 23 -1.88 -9.27 13.47
C LYS A 23 -2.40 -10.60 12.92
N PHE A 24 -3.71 -10.71 12.67
CA PHE A 24 -4.30 -11.91 12.06
C PHE A 24 -3.74 -12.16 10.66
N LEU A 25 -3.71 -11.14 9.80
CA LEU A 25 -3.09 -11.22 8.47
C LEU A 25 -1.62 -11.63 8.55
N ALA A 26 -0.85 -10.94 9.38
CA ALA A 26 0.58 -11.18 9.50
C ALA A 26 0.89 -12.61 9.98
N LYS A 27 0.18 -13.11 11.00
CA LYS A 27 0.47 -14.42 11.60
C LYS A 27 -0.20 -15.58 10.88
N LYS A 28 -1.49 -15.47 10.55
CA LYS A 28 -2.30 -16.60 10.06
C LYS A 28 -2.25 -16.74 8.54
N ILE A 29 -2.34 -15.62 7.82
CA ILE A 29 -2.37 -15.62 6.35
C ILE A 29 -0.95 -15.63 5.80
N PHE A 30 -0.19 -14.59 6.11
CA PHE A 30 1.14 -14.40 5.56
C PHE A 30 2.24 -15.14 6.34
N LYS A 31 1.97 -15.61 7.56
CA LYS A 31 2.94 -16.34 8.41
C LYS A 31 4.31 -15.65 8.49
N LEU A 32 4.31 -14.33 8.71
CA LEU A 32 5.55 -13.56 8.87
C LEU A 32 6.28 -14.01 10.12
N ASN A 33 7.55 -14.37 9.97
CA ASN A 33 8.46 -14.67 11.05
C ASN A 33 9.51 -13.55 11.16
N ARG A 34 9.85 -13.16 12.39
CA ARG A 34 10.88 -12.15 12.68
C ARG A 34 12.29 -12.69 12.49
N ASP A 35 12.47 -14.00 12.61
CA ASP A 35 13.77 -14.67 12.52
C ASP A 35 14.15 -15.02 11.09
N THR A 36 13.23 -14.86 10.13
CA THR A 36 13.54 -15.03 8.71
C THR A 36 14.43 -13.89 8.26
N ALA A 37 15.61 -14.22 7.76
CA ALA A 37 16.50 -13.23 7.19
C ALA A 37 15.87 -12.65 5.92
N VAL A 38 15.98 -11.32 5.80
CA VAL A 38 15.41 -10.55 4.70
C VAL A 38 16.44 -10.40 3.57
N PRO A 39 16.01 -10.27 2.30
CA PRO A 39 16.92 -10.12 1.17
C PRO A 39 17.94 -8.99 1.35
N SER A 40 17.54 -7.89 2.00
CA SER A 40 18.44 -6.77 2.30
C SER A 40 19.63 -7.14 3.20
N ARG A 41 19.59 -8.29 3.89
CA ARG A 41 20.69 -8.80 4.72
C ARG A 41 21.38 -10.00 4.08
N GLU A 42 20.62 -10.92 3.48
CA GLU A 42 21.17 -12.13 2.86
C GLU A 42 21.92 -11.85 1.54
N LEU A 43 21.42 -10.90 0.74
CA LEU A 43 21.96 -10.52 -0.56
C LEU A 43 22.68 -9.17 -0.49
N ALA A 44 23.13 -8.76 0.70
CA ALA A 44 23.68 -7.43 0.93
C ALA A 44 24.94 -7.18 0.08
N ASP A 45 24.82 -6.28 -0.90
CA ASP A 45 25.85 -5.92 -1.87
C ASP A 45 26.29 -4.46 -1.77
N GLY A 46 25.60 -3.66 -0.94
CA GLY A 46 25.89 -2.23 -0.78
C GLY A 46 25.33 -1.35 -1.89
N VAL A 47 24.64 -1.93 -2.89
CA VAL A 47 24.07 -1.21 -4.04
C VAL A 47 22.57 -1.49 -4.15
N ASP A 48 22.17 -2.71 -4.51
CA ASP A 48 20.77 -3.09 -4.68
C ASP A 48 20.12 -3.54 -3.35
N TYR A 49 20.91 -4.12 -2.45
CA TYR A 49 20.46 -4.65 -1.16
C TYR A 49 21.24 -4.00 -0.02
N VAL A 50 20.60 -3.01 0.63
CA VAL A 50 21.20 -2.29 1.75
C VAL A 50 20.32 -2.40 3.01
N PRO A 51 20.83 -2.94 4.13
CA PRO A 51 20.11 -2.96 5.39
C PRO A 51 19.79 -1.53 5.86
N THR A 52 18.51 -1.17 5.80
CA THR A 52 18.07 0.21 6.08
C THR A 52 17.21 0.26 7.34
N ARG A 53 17.25 1.38 8.07
CA ARG A 53 16.42 1.60 9.26
C ARG A 53 14.94 1.65 8.86
N LYS A 54 14.08 1.02 9.68
CA LYS A 54 12.62 0.96 9.44
C LYS A 54 11.97 2.33 9.23
N ALA A 55 12.42 3.35 9.96
CA ALA A 55 11.89 4.71 9.83
C ALA A 55 12.13 5.32 8.44
N ILE A 56 13.29 5.04 7.84
CA ILE A 56 13.64 5.54 6.49
C ILE A 56 12.79 4.83 5.45
N ILE A 57 12.67 3.49 5.55
CA ILE A 57 11.82 2.69 4.66
C ILE A 57 10.36 3.13 4.77
N PHE A 58 9.88 3.40 5.99
CA PHE A 58 8.54 3.95 6.22
C PHE A 58 8.36 5.29 5.53
N GLY A 59 9.36 6.20 5.60
CA GLY A 59 9.32 7.48 4.90
C GLY A 59 9.19 7.30 3.39
N HIS A 60 10.03 6.48 2.77
CA HIS A 60 9.93 6.18 1.34
C HIS A 60 8.56 5.63 0.96
N HIS A 61 8.10 4.62 1.70
CA HIS A 61 6.81 4.00 1.47
C HIS A 61 5.64 5.00 1.63
N TYR A 62 5.67 5.81 2.69
CA TYR A 62 4.67 6.85 2.94
C TYR A 62 4.64 7.86 1.80
N THR A 63 5.80 8.36 1.36
CA THR A 63 5.87 9.31 0.23
C THR A 63 5.38 8.73 -1.09
N SER A 64 5.52 7.41 -1.30
CA SER A 64 5.00 6.74 -2.50
C SER A 64 3.47 6.64 -2.53
N ILE A 65 2.81 6.67 -1.37
CA ILE A 65 1.34 6.61 -1.25
C ILE A 65 0.72 8.00 -1.03
N ALA A 66 1.47 8.90 -0.39
CA ALA A 66 1.07 10.27 -0.09
C ALA A 66 1.04 11.12 -1.38
N GLY A 67 -0.02 10.93 -2.18
CA GLY A 67 -0.36 11.75 -3.34
C GLY A 67 -1.67 12.51 -3.15
N THR A 68 -2.27 12.98 -4.26
CA THR A 68 -3.59 13.62 -4.25
C THR A 68 -4.74 12.64 -4.06
N GLY A 69 -4.53 11.34 -4.28
CA GLY A 69 -5.57 10.31 -4.12
C GLY A 69 -6.28 10.36 -2.76
N PRO A 70 -5.55 10.32 -1.63
CA PRO A 70 -6.11 10.47 -0.28
C PRO A 70 -6.82 11.81 0.00
N ILE A 71 -6.60 12.84 -0.81
CA ILE A 71 -7.23 14.16 -0.66
C ILE A 71 -8.49 14.26 -1.53
N VAL A 72 -8.34 13.97 -2.82
CA VAL A 72 -9.39 14.09 -3.83
C VAL A 72 -10.44 13.00 -3.66
N GLY A 73 -10.04 11.78 -3.28
CA GLY A 73 -10.95 10.65 -3.08
C GLY A 73 -12.05 10.94 -2.05
N PRO A 74 -11.71 11.32 -0.81
CA PRO A 74 -12.70 11.71 0.20
C PRO A 74 -13.48 12.98 -0.19
N ALA A 75 -12.84 13.95 -0.85
CA ALA A 75 -13.50 15.16 -1.32
C ALA A 75 -14.63 14.85 -2.31
N ILE A 76 -14.39 13.96 -3.28
CA ILE A 76 -15.41 13.46 -4.19
C ILE A 76 -16.40 12.56 -3.44
N GLY A 77 -15.94 11.73 -2.51
CA GLY A 77 -16.79 10.83 -1.73
C GLY A 77 -17.89 11.55 -0.92
N ILE A 78 -17.66 12.82 -0.54
CA ILE A 78 -18.65 13.64 0.17
C ILE A 78 -19.95 13.84 -0.65
N ILE A 79 -19.94 13.67 -1.98
CA ILE A 79 -21.17 13.72 -2.78
C ILE A 79 -22.22 12.68 -2.34
N TRP A 80 -21.77 11.59 -1.72
CA TRP A 80 -22.63 10.53 -1.15
C TRP A 80 -23.01 10.79 0.31
N GLY A 81 -22.63 11.95 0.86
CA GLY A 81 -22.78 12.31 2.26
C GLY A 81 -21.50 12.09 3.08
N TRP A 82 -21.40 12.84 4.18
CA TRP A 82 -20.21 12.83 5.04
C TRP A 82 -19.98 11.48 5.73
N LEU A 83 -21.04 10.80 6.17
CA LEU A 83 -20.93 9.55 6.92
C LEU A 83 -20.48 8.38 6.01
N PRO A 84 -21.07 8.16 4.83
CA PRO A 84 -20.57 7.16 3.88
C PRO A 84 -19.12 7.42 3.45
N ALA A 85 -18.73 8.69 3.24
CA ALA A 85 -17.35 9.04 2.91
C ALA A 85 -16.37 8.63 4.01
N VAL A 86 -16.68 8.93 5.28
CA VAL A 86 -15.85 8.57 6.43
C VAL A 86 -15.76 7.06 6.63
N LEU A 87 -16.88 6.35 6.51
CA LEU A 87 -16.91 4.90 6.62
C LEU A 87 -16.11 4.24 5.49
N TRP A 88 -16.22 4.76 4.27
CA TRP A 88 -15.44 4.28 3.13
C TRP A 88 -13.94 4.47 3.34
N VAL A 89 -13.52 5.65 3.82
CA VAL A 89 -12.11 5.90 4.14
C VAL A 89 -11.63 4.95 5.24
N LEU A 90 -12.38 4.83 6.34
CA LEU A 90 -11.97 3.98 7.46
C LEU A 90 -11.91 2.50 7.06
N LEU A 91 -13.02 1.95 6.56
CA LEU A 91 -13.14 0.52 6.27
C LEU A 91 -12.39 0.15 4.99
N GLY A 92 -12.44 0.98 3.95
CA GLY A 92 -11.72 0.76 2.70
C GLY A 92 -10.21 0.74 2.91
N CYS A 93 -9.66 1.65 3.74
CA CYS A 93 -8.24 1.61 4.09
C CYS A 93 -7.88 0.34 4.88
N ILE A 94 -8.73 -0.13 5.79
CA ILE A 94 -8.44 -1.33 6.61
C ILE A 94 -8.50 -2.61 5.78
N PHE A 95 -9.58 -2.82 5.00
CA PHE A 95 -9.87 -4.10 4.36
C PHE A 95 -9.30 -4.23 2.95
N MET A 96 -9.18 -3.12 2.21
CA MET A 96 -8.65 -3.15 0.84
C MET A 96 -7.22 -2.60 0.82
N GLY A 97 -7.03 -1.36 1.25
CA GLY A 97 -5.74 -0.66 1.13
C GLY A 97 -4.61 -1.38 1.88
N ALA A 98 -4.74 -1.50 3.20
CA ALA A 98 -3.70 -2.09 4.04
C ALA A 98 -3.42 -3.57 3.71
N VAL A 99 -4.45 -4.32 3.29
CA VAL A 99 -4.30 -5.73 2.90
C VAL A 99 -3.57 -5.86 1.57
N HIS A 100 -3.96 -5.05 0.58
CA HIS A 100 -3.33 -5.03 -0.72
C HIS A 100 -1.85 -4.67 -0.60
N ASP A 101 -1.56 -3.62 0.18
CA ASP A 101 -0.20 -3.11 0.34
C ASP A 101 0.70 -4.08 1.13
N LEU A 102 0.19 -4.64 2.24
CA LEU A 102 0.91 -5.69 2.97
C LEU A 102 1.15 -6.92 2.09
N GLY A 103 0.16 -7.34 1.32
CA GLY A 103 0.27 -8.48 0.41
C GLY A 103 1.31 -8.24 -0.69
N ALA A 104 1.28 -7.08 -1.33
CA ALA A 104 2.25 -6.65 -2.34
C ALA A 104 3.68 -6.67 -1.77
N LEU A 105 3.88 -6.11 -0.57
CA LEU A 105 5.17 -6.07 0.09
C LEU A 105 5.69 -7.47 0.44
N VAL A 106 4.83 -8.34 0.99
CA VAL A 106 5.21 -9.72 1.32
C VAL A 106 5.58 -10.52 0.07
N VAL A 107 4.83 -10.38 -1.02
CA VAL A 107 5.13 -11.05 -2.28
C VAL A 107 6.45 -10.55 -2.86
N SER A 108 6.70 -9.24 -2.83
CA SER A 108 7.95 -8.65 -3.30
C SER A 108 9.15 -9.13 -2.49
N ILE A 109 9.10 -9.07 -1.15
CA ILE A 109 10.20 -9.51 -0.27
C ILE A 109 10.52 -11.00 -0.49
N ARG A 110 9.51 -11.85 -0.65
CA ARG A 110 9.71 -13.28 -0.96
C ARG A 110 10.32 -13.54 -2.33
N ASN A 111 10.23 -12.58 -3.23
CA ASN A 111 10.86 -12.59 -4.55
C ASN A 111 12.07 -11.67 -4.61
N GLN A 112 12.82 -11.57 -3.50
CA GLN A 112 14.07 -10.81 -3.42
C GLN A 112 13.86 -9.30 -3.67
N GLY A 113 12.73 -8.73 -3.28
CA GLY A 113 12.45 -7.30 -3.48
C GLY A 113 12.12 -6.93 -4.93
N LYS A 114 11.91 -7.90 -5.82
CA LYS A 114 11.53 -7.65 -7.22
C LYS A 114 10.13 -7.05 -7.34
N SER A 115 9.91 -6.37 -8.46
CA SER A 115 8.61 -5.80 -8.80
C SER A 115 7.53 -6.88 -8.98
N ILE A 116 6.26 -6.52 -8.76
CA ILE A 116 5.13 -7.46 -8.92
C ILE A 116 5.04 -7.99 -10.35
N SER A 117 5.33 -7.16 -11.36
CA SER A 117 5.33 -7.56 -12.77
C SER A 117 6.40 -8.59 -13.06
N GLU A 118 7.56 -8.50 -12.42
CA GLU A 118 8.64 -9.48 -12.55
C GLU A 118 8.33 -10.78 -11.80
N ALA A 119 7.72 -10.69 -10.61
CA ALA A 119 7.20 -11.86 -9.91
C ALA A 119 6.12 -12.58 -10.76
N ALA A 120 5.18 -11.84 -11.35
CA ALA A 120 4.14 -12.40 -12.22
C ALA A 120 4.74 -13.08 -13.46
N ALA A 121 5.81 -12.52 -14.02
CA ALA A 121 6.56 -13.12 -15.13
C ALA A 121 7.12 -14.49 -14.75
N LYS A 122 7.70 -14.58 -13.55
CA LYS A 122 8.35 -15.79 -13.02
C LYS A 122 7.35 -16.91 -12.74
N TYR A 123 6.17 -16.59 -12.22
CA TYR A 123 5.18 -17.61 -11.81
C TYR A 123 4.14 -17.96 -12.87
N ILE A 124 3.85 -17.06 -13.83
CA ILE A 124 2.82 -17.28 -14.85
C ILE A 124 3.47 -17.40 -16.23
N ASN A 125 3.84 -16.27 -16.85
CA ASN A 125 4.51 -16.23 -18.15
C ASN A 125 5.04 -14.82 -18.44
N ILE A 126 6.01 -14.70 -19.34
CA ILE A 126 6.57 -13.43 -19.80
C ILE A 126 5.52 -12.50 -20.43
N ARG A 127 4.49 -13.04 -21.09
CA ARG A 127 3.39 -12.24 -21.67
C ARG A 127 2.63 -11.47 -20.59
N VAL A 128 2.46 -12.06 -19.41
CA VAL A 128 1.75 -11.43 -18.28
C VAL A 128 2.53 -10.23 -17.77
N ARG A 129 3.87 -10.27 -17.80
CA ARG A 129 4.72 -9.11 -17.49
C ARG A 129 4.38 -7.91 -18.37
N PHE A 130 4.30 -8.12 -19.69
CA PHE A 130 4.00 -7.05 -20.64
C PHE A 130 2.59 -6.47 -20.42
N ILE A 131 1.60 -7.34 -20.17
CA ILE A 131 0.23 -6.89 -19.86
C ILE A 131 0.20 -6.07 -18.57
N PHE A 132 0.82 -6.55 -17.49
CA PHE A 132 0.92 -5.80 -16.24
C PHE A 132 1.64 -4.47 -16.42
N PHE A 133 2.75 -4.46 -17.17
CA PHE A 133 3.50 -3.25 -17.45
C PHE A 133 2.66 -2.24 -18.24
N ALA A 134 1.91 -2.69 -19.25
CA ALA A 134 1.00 -1.83 -20.02
C ALA A 134 -0.12 -1.25 -19.15
N ILE A 135 -0.74 -2.06 -18.27
CA ILE A 135 -1.78 -1.60 -17.35
C ILE A 135 -1.24 -0.55 -16.38
N VAL A 136 -0.08 -0.81 -15.75
CA VAL A 136 0.55 0.14 -14.83
C VAL A 136 0.94 1.42 -15.56
N PHE A 137 1.53 1.31 -16.75
CA PHE A 137 1.88 2.48 -17.57
C PHE A 137 0.66 3.33 -17.93
N LEU A 138 -0.42 2.71 -18.40
CA LEU A 138 -1.67 3.41 -18.72
C LEU A 138 -2.30 4.05 -17.46
N SER A 139 -2.27 3.34 -16.33
CA SER A 139 -2.76 3.87 -15.06
C SER A 139 -1.96 5.11 -14.61
N LEU A 140 -0.63 5.09 -14.73
CA LEU A 140 0.22 6.24 -14.44
C LEU A 140 -0.07 7.41 -15.39
N LEU A 141 -0.31 7.15 -16.67
CA LEU A 141 -0.72 8.19 -17.63
C LEU A 141 -2.04 8.85 -17.21
N ILE A 142 -3.05 8.06 -16.81
CA ILE A 142 -4.33 8.58 -16.31
C ILE A 142 -4.12 9.43 -15.06
N VAL A 143 -3.30 8.95 -14.12
CA VAL A 143 -2.99 9.69 -12.90
C VAL A 143 -2.35 11.04 -13.23
N ILE A 144 -1.33 11.07 -14.10
CA ILE A 144 -0.68 12.31 -14.54
C ILE A 144 -1.68 13.26 -15.24
N ALA A 145 -2.57 12.73 -16.08
CA ALA A 145 -3.61 13.52 -16.73
C ALA A 145 -4.56 14.17 -15.71
N ILE A 146 -5.00 13.41 -14.70
CA ILE A 146 -5.85 13.94 -13.62
C ILE A 146 -5.12 15.03 -12.84
N PHE A 147 -3.84 14.84 -12.51
CA PHE A 147 -3.04 15.87 -11.87
C PHE A 147 -2.95 17.14 -12.72
N GLY A 148 -2.77 17.01 -14.03
CA GLY A 148 -2.80 18.14 -14.96
C GLY A 148 -4.10 18.92 -14.89
N VAL A 149 -5.25 18.22 -14.88
CA VAL A 149 -6.59 18.83 -14.77
C VAL A 149 -6.83 19.47 -13.40
N VAL A 150 -6.31 18.90 -12.32
CA VAL A 150 -6.50 19.44 -10.96
C VAL A 150 -5.69 20.73 -10.73
N ILE A 151 -4.56 20.90 -11.43
CA ILE A 151 -3.69 22.08 -11.30
C ILE A 151 -4.09 23.21 -12.26
N SER A 152 -4.73 22.89 -13.40
CA SER A 152 -5.21 23.86 -14.40
C SER A 152 -6.48 24.58 -13.97
#